data_AF-A0A848XEH0-F1
#
_entry.id   AF-A0A848XEH0-F1
#
_cell.length_a   1.000
_cell.length_b   1.000
_cell.length_c   1.000
_cell.angle_alpha   90.00
_cell.angle_beta   90.00
_cell.angle_gamma   90.00
#
_symmetry.space_group_name_H-M   'P 1'
#
loop_
_entity.id
_entity.type
_entity.pdbx_description
1 polymer ?
#
loop_
_entity_poly.entity_id
_entity_poly.type
_entity_poly.pdbx_seq_one_letter_code
_entity_poly.pdbx_strand_id
1 'polypeptide(L)' 'MKYIQAIVAFGLFTWLGLAVLAGTFSGAEGGSREAQVFLGLVKIVTDRFGQEATGFGVLTFGLVFGWSLLIKGSGRRAT' A
#
# COMPACT_ATOMS: atom_id res chain seq x y z
N MET A 1 -15.88 10.46 7.35
CA MET A 1 -14.57 10.57 6.67
C MET A 1 -13.60 9.41 6.99
N LYS A 2 -13.53 8.87 8.22
CA LYS A 2 -12.62 7.76 8.59
C LYS A 2 -12.74 6.47 7.74
N TYR A 3 -13.96 6.06 7.40
CA TYR A 3 -14.19 4.89 6.57
C TYR A 3 -13.68 5.09 5.13
N ILE A 4 -13.75 6.32 4.62
CA ILE A 4 -13.24 6.68 3.30
C ILE A 4 -11.71 6.55 3.28
N GLN A 5 -11.02 7.01 4.32
CA GLN A 5 -9.56 6.86 4.43
C GLN A 5 -9.13 5.39 4.50
N ALA A 6 -9.86 4.56 5.25
CA ALA A 6 -9.59 3.12 5.30
C ALA A 6 -9.84 2.45 3.93
N ILE A 7 -10.96 2.77 3.25
CA ILE A 7 -11.28 2.23 1.91
C ILE A 7 -10.24 2.66 0.88
N VAL A 8 -9.83 3.94 0.90
CA VAL A 8 -8.78 4.45 0.01
C VAL A 8 -7.46 3.77 0.29
N ALA A 9 -7.09 3.57 1.56
CA ALA A 9 -5.88 2.84 1.91
C ALA A 9 -5.95 1.38 1.43
N PHE A 10 -7.01 0.63 1.73
CA PHE A 10 -7.18 -0.74 1.24
C PHE A 10 -7.10 -0.79 -0.28
N GLY A 11 -7.83 0.07 -1.00
CA GLY A 11 -7.81 0.12 -2.45
C GLY A 11 -6.42 0.39 -3.04
N LEU A 12 -5.69 1.38 -2.49
CA LEU A 12 -4.35 1.74 -2.96
C LEU A 12 -3.33 0.62 -2.70
N PHE A 13 -3.32 0.04 -1.50
CA PHE A 13 -2.37 -1.03 -1.17
C PHE A 13 -2.72 -2.35 -1.86
N THR A 14 -4.01 -2.65 -2.05
CA THR A 14 -4.44 -3.81 -2.84
C THR A 14 -4.04 -3.66 -4.31
N TRP A 15 -4.31 -2.51 -4.91
CA TRP A 15 -3.89 -2.22 -6.29
C TRP A 15 -2.37 -2.33 -6.44
N LEU A 16 -1.62 -1.72 -5.52
CA LEU A 16 -0.16 -1.74 -5.53
C LEU A 16 0.41 -3.15 -5.36
N GLY A 17 -0.10 -3.92 -4.40
CA GLY A 17 0.35 -5.30 -4.16
C GLY A 17 0.06 -6.20 -5.35
N LEU A 18 -1.11 -6.06 -5.99
CA LEU A 18 -1.44 -6.78 -7.22
C LEU A 18 -0.55 -6.38 -8.39
N ALA A 19 -0.21 -5.10 -8.55
CA ALA A 19 0.69 -4.64 -9.60
C ALA A 19 2.10 -5.23 -9.44
N VAL A 20 2.59 -5.37 -8.19
CA VAL A 20 3.86 -6.03 -7.88
C VAL A 20 3.80 -7.52 -8.20
N LEU A 21 2.73 -8.22 -7.79
CA LEU A 21 2.54 -9.66 -8.06
C LEU A 21 2.38 -9.97 -9.56
N ALA A 22 1.70 -9.10 -10.30
CA ALA A 22 1.52 -9.26 -11.73
C ALA A 22 2.79 -8.94 -12.54
N GLY A 23 3.86 -8.48 -11.89
CA GLY A 23 5.09 -8.04 -12.57
C GLY A 23 4.88 -6.82 -13.47
N THR A 24 3.70 -6.21 -13.46
CA THR A 24 3.35 -5.02 -14.26
C THR A 24 3.86 -3.72 -13.62
N PHE A 25 4.54 -3.84 -12.48
CA PHE A 25 5.07 -2.71 -11.74
C PHE A 25 6.35 -2.18 -12.41
N SER A 26 6.15 -1.36 -13.45
CA SER A 26 7.20 -0.53 -14.03
C SER A 26 7.57 0.56 -13.03
N GLY A 27 8.74 0.45 -12.42
CA GLY A 27 9.26 1.47 -11.53
C GLY A 27 9.43 2.80 -12.27
N ALA A 28 8.49 3.72 -12.04
CA ALA A 28 8.67 5.17 -12.17
C ALA A 28 8.90 5.74 -13.59
N GLU A 29 8.10 5.36 -14.58
CA GLU A 29 7.97 6.15 -15.82
C GLU A 29 6.71 7.01 -15.78
N GLY A 30 6.80 8.17 -15.12
CA GLY A 30 5.75 9.20 -15.08
C GLY A 30 5.12 9.42 -13.70
N GLY A 31 4.86 10.69 -13.36
CA GLY A 31 4.25 11.12 -12.09
C GLY A 31 5.09 12.12 -11.30
N SER A 32 4.58 12.56 -10.14
CA SER A 32 5.28 13.51 -9.25
C SER A 32 6.56 12.88 -8.66
N ARG A 33 7.50 13.71 -8.22
CA ARG A 33 8.79 13.27 -7.67
C ARG A 33 8.63 12.32 -6.48
N GLU A 34 7.61 12.56 -5.66
CA GLU A 34 7.26 11.76 -4.49
C GLU A 34 6.76 10.37 -4.89
N ALA A 35 5.92 10.28 -5.92
CA ALA A 35 5.46 9.01 -6.46
C ALA A 35 6.65 8.21 -7.01
N GLN A 36 7.56 8.85 -7.76
CA GLN A 36 8.75 8.17 -8.29
C GLN A 36 9.65 7.62 -7.17
N VAL A 37 9.84 8.37 -6.07
CA VAL A 37 10.62 7.90 -4.92
C VAL A 37 9.94 6.70 -4.25
N PHE A 38 8.64 6.77 -4.01
CA PHE A 38 7.88 5.67 -3.40
C PHE A 38 7.89 4.41 -4.28
N LEU A 39 7.59 4.56 -5.57
CA LEU A 39 7.61 3.46 -6.54
C LEU A 39 9.03 2.88 -6.69
N GLY A 40 10.06 3.73 -6.65
CA GLY A 40 11.47 3.32 -6.65
C GLY A 40 11.83 2.48 -5.42
N LEU A 41 11.35 2.86 -4.23
CA LEU A 41 11.53 2.06 -3.01
C LEU A 41 10.88 0.69 -3.12
N VAL A 42 9.64 0.63 -3.63
CA VAL A 42 8.94 -0.65 -3.85
C VAL A 42 9.73 -1.53 -4.82
N LYS A 43 10.30 -0.96 -5.89
CA LYS A 43 11.17 -1.70 -6.82
C LYS A 43 12.43 -2.23 -6.13
N ILE A 44 13.15 -1.40 -5.36
CA ILE A 44 14.35 -1.84 -4.62
C ILE A 44 14.02 -2.99 -3.66
N VAL A 45 12.90 -2.91 -2.95
CA VAL A 45 12.44 -3.98 -2.06
C VAL A 45 12.09 -5.23 -2.86
N THR A 46 11.39 -5.06 -3.98
CA THR A 46 11.05 -6.16 -4.90
C THR A 46 12.28 -6.87 -5.43
N ASP A 47 13.32 -6.13 -5.83
CA ASP A 47 14.58 -6.68 -6.34
C ASP A 47 15.36 -7.44 -5.25
N ARG A 48 15.22 -7.04 -3.97
CA ARG A 48 15.90 -7.70 -2.84
C ARG A 48 15.18 -8.92 -2.30
N PHE A 49 13.86 -8.87 -2.20
CA PHE A 49 13.05 -9.91 -1.53
C PHE A 49 12.25 -10.77 -2.50
N GLY A 50 12.18 -10.39 -3.78
CA GLY A 50 11.36 -11.04 -4.79
C GLY A 50 9.95 -10.45 -4.89
N GLN A 51 9.32 -10.68 -6.06
CA GLN A 51 7.98 -10.18 -6.39
C GLN A 51 6.91 -10.73 -5.45
N GLU A 52 6.92 -12.03 -5.17
CA GLU A 52 5.92 -12.67 -4.33
C GLU A 52 5.96 -12.13 -2.90
N ALA A 53 7.15 -12.13 -2.27
CA ALA A 53 7.31 -11.64 -0.91
C ALA A 53 6.94 -10.16 -0.77
N THR A 54 7.30 -9.34 -1.76
CA THR A 54 6.99 -7.90 -1.73
C THR A 54 5.51 -7.66 -1.98
N GLY A 55 4.90 -8.37 -2.94
CA GLY A 55 3.48 -8.30 -3.23
C GLY A 55 2.63 -8.68 -2.02
N PHE A 56 2.88 -9.84 -1.41
CA PHE A 56 2.19 -10.27 -0.19
C PHE A 56 2.46 -9.34 0.99
N GLY A 57 3.68 -8.81 1.12
CA GLY A 57 4.04 -7.82 2.13
C GLY A 57 3.22 -6.54 2.00
N VAL A 58 3.09 -5.99 0.78
CA VAL A 58 2.29 -4.79 0.49
C VAL A 58 0.81 -5.04 0.77
N LEU A 59 0.26 -6.18 0.34
CA LEU A 59 -1.15 -6.54 0.61
C LEU A 59 -1.42 -6.65 2.11
N THR A 60 -0.54 -7.34 2.84
CA THR A 60 -0.68 -7.54 4.28
C THR A 60 -0.54 -6.22 5.03
N PHE A 61 0.39 -5.37 4.63
CA PHE A 61 0.54 -4.03 5.20
C PHE A 61 -0.70 -3.17 4.98
N GLY A 62 -1.26 -3.18 3.77
CA GLY A 62 -2.52 -2.50 3.47
C GLY A 62 -3.67 -2.96 4.36
N LEU A 63 -3.75 -4.27 4.61
CA LEU A 63 -4.74 -4.85 5.50
C LEU A 63 -4.58 -4.35 6.95
N VAL A 64 -3.36 -4.44 7.49
CA VAL A 64 -3.06 -4.01 8.87
C VAL A 64 -3.25 -2.51 9.04
N PHE A 65 -2.78 -1.71 8.08
CA PHE A 65 -2.90 -0.26 8.11
C PHE A 65 -4.37 0.18 8.02
N GLY A 66 -5.15 -0.35 7.08
CA GLY A 66 -6.57 -0.06 6.97
C GLY A 66 -7.36 -0.48 8.21
N TRP A 67 -7.05 -1.64 8.78
CA TRP A 67 -7.64 -2.12 10.04
C TRP A 67 -7.32 -1.19 11.22
N SER A 68 -6.08 -0.71 11.32
CA SER A 68 -5.67 0.23 12.36
C SER A 68 -6.44 1.56 12.31
N LEU A 69 -6.75 2.06 11.10
CA LEU A 69 -7.56 3.28 10.91
C LEU A 69 -9.01 3.07 11.35
N LEU A 70 -9.56 1.87 11.12
CA LEU A 70 -10.90 1.51 11.58
C LEU A 70 -10.97 1.45 13.12
N ILE A 71 -9.98 0.82 13.78
CA ILE A 71 -9.91 0.74 15.25
C ILE A 71 -9.70 2.12 15.88
N LYS A 72 -8.73 2.91 15.40
CA LYS A 72 -8.46 4.24 15.96
C LYS A 72 -9.67 5.17 15.84
N GLY A 73 -10.54 4.90 14.88
CA GLY A 73 -11.82 5.56 14.69
C GLY A 73 -12.95 5.12 15.63
N SER A 74 -12.84 3.98 16.34
CA SER A 74 -13.88 3.51 17.27
C SER A 74 -13.71 4.08 18.69
N GLY A 75 -12.47 4.32 19.14
CA GLY A 75 -12.16 4.83 20.50
C GLY A 75 -12.43 6.32 20.76
N ARG A 76 -12.75 7.12 19.73
CA ARG A 76 -13.05 8.57 19.86
C ARG A 76 -14.54 8.90 20.03
N ARG A 77 -15.37 7.91 20.36
CA ARG A 77 -16.82 8.09 20.61
C ARG A 77 -17.21 7.93 22.09
N ALA A 78 -16.26 8.08 23.01
CA ALA A 78 -16.50 7.93 24.46
C ALA A 78 -16.35 9.22 25.28
N THR A 79 -16.41 10.39 24.64
CA THR A 79 -16.49 11.70 25.31
C THR A 79 -17.49 12.58 24.61
#